data_AF-Q5FTR0-F1
#
_entry.id   AF-Q5FTR0-F1
#
_cell.length_a   1.000
_cell.length_b   1.000
_cell.length_c   1.000
_cell.angle_alpha   90.00
_cell.angle_beta   90.00
_cell.angle_gamma   90.00
#
_symmetry.space_group_name_H-M   'P 1'
#
loop_
_entity.id
_entity.type
_entity.pdbx_description
1 polymer ?
#
loop_
_entity_poly.entity_id
_entity_poly.type
_entity_poly.pdbx_seq_one_letter_code
_entity_poly.pdbx_strand_id
1 'polypeptide(L)'
;MKRPWLTASLISVTAVIGMAGVHHEAHMELVRGLSSFRAALPPGTTFTYGSAHPAILSLGAILTDITLRDGSLTLRASRMKLGHPRPTPDGGLSIRAVEVREPFLQTPTQIIHGSTLSLRQLVLPPSRPATEGHSRIDPAHIALAHGQIEQLSVQNLVPSPSPGPINVHSLFSGRLTLDNYGPALVTTLRTEGSTIAYERTVHAPGQEPQLVSGQASLERLDLKQKDLAAQVAALWDHHPLPPHMAPPESFAARNFRLSMTSGTIRLDELHGTGTLENQTATMTQDLKGFHFQSDEKLPFPINGAGSTAHSVQVSNLDDHTSQTDASLTVPGFMTLTASAWTVQTDFAQGHSSPQQMLQSTALQNVSFSLKGDRLLDTGFVLSARQAGNGMTADQLRQQAAQVLQTALSVNPALSAIPDYVANPAGRTLTVTYASGTPVSLRVLNDAFSSPASMLAFLASPDLKASAQ
;
A
#
# COMPACT_ATOMS: atom_id res chain seq x y z
N MET A 1 51.60 1.28 56.26
CA MET A 1 50.65 0.87 55.19
C MET A 1 49.27 1.53 55.39
N LYS A 2 49.07 2.80 54.98
CA LYS A 2 47.75 3.49 55.06
C LYS A 2 47.45 4.53 53.94
N ARG A 3 48.37 4.77 52.99
CA ARG A 3 48.19 5.80 51.95
C ARG A 3 47.26 5.43 50.78
N PRO A 4 47.25 4.21 50.21
CA PRO A 4 46.40 3.91 49.05
C PRO A 4 44.90 3.86 49.36
N TRP A 5 44.53 3.50 50.59
CA TRP A 5 43.13 3.51 51.05
C TRP A 5 42.54 4.92 51.23
N LEU A 6 43.37 5.88 51.63
CA LEU A 6 42.98 7.29 51.73
C LEU A 6 42.77 7.91 50.35
N THR A 7 43.60 7.56 49.36
CA THR A 7 43.44 8.03 47.97
C THR A 7 42.21 7.43 47.32
N ALA A 8 41.94 6.14 47.52
CA ALA A 8 40.73 5.47 47.02
C ALA A 8 39.45 6.02 47.67
N SER A 9 39.48 6.31 48.97
CA SER A 9 38.35 6.92 49.69
C SER A 9 38.10 8.35 49.21
N LEU A 10 39.14 9.15 48.97
CA LEU A 10 39.00 10.52 48.45
C LEU A 10 38.40 10.49 47.04
N ILE A 11 38.91 9.64 46.14
CA ILE A 11 38.37 9.47 44.79
C ILE A 11 36.91 9.01 44.85
N SER A 12 36.57 8.09 45.76
CA SER A 12 35.18 7.64 45.95
C SER A 12 34.28 8.76 46.47
N VAL A 13 34.75 9.59 47.41
CA VAL A 13 33.97 10.73 47.94
C VAL A 13 33.81 11.82 46.89
N THR A 14 34.85 12.16 46.13
CA THR A 14 34.76 13.13 45.04
C THR A 14 33.89 12.62 43.89
N ALA A 15 33.94 11.31 43.59
CA ALA A 15 33.06 10.68 42.62
C ALA A 15 31.59 10.69 43.09
N VAL A 16 31.33 10.40 44.37
CA VAL A 16 29.98 10.44 44.95
C VAL A 16 29.44 11.86 45.00
N ILE A 17 30.23 12.84 45.43
CA ILE A 17 29.82 14.25 45.48
C ILE A 17 29.66 14.80 44.05
N GLY A 18 30.57 14.48 43.13
CA GLY A 18 30.47 14.86 41.73
C GLY A 18 29.25 14.25 41.05
N MET A 19 28.97 12.97 41.30
CA MET A 19 27.79 12.29 40.78
C MET A 19 26.49 12.82 41.40
N ALA A 20 26.50 13.16 42.70
CA ALA A 20 25.37 13.79 43.38
C ALA A 20 25.11 15.22 42.87
N GLY A 21 26.16 16.00 42.63
CA GLY A 21 26.08 17.35 42.06
C GLY A 21 25.52 17.34 40.64
N VAL A 22 26.07 16.48 39.77
CA VAL A 22 25.56 16.28 38.39
C VAL A 22 24.11 15.79 38.41
N HIS A 23 23.75 14.89 39.33
CA HIS A 23 22.38 14.42 39.47
C HIS A 23 21.42 15.53 39.93
N HIS A 24 21.84 16.37 40.88
CA HIS A 24 21.03 17.49 41.37
C HIS A 24 20.82 18.55 40.29
N GLU A 25 21.89 18.96 39.59
CA GLU A 25 21.81 19.93 38.51
C GLU A 25 20.95 19.42 37.34
N ALA A 26 21.18 18.17 36.89
CA ALA A 26 20.38 17.56 35.84
C ALA A 26 18.90 17.40 36.25
N HIS A 27 18.63 17.15 37.54
CA HIS A 27 17.26 17.11 38.05
C HIS A 27 16.60 18.49 38.05
N MET A 28 17.30 19.53 38.50
CA MET A 28 16.79 20.91 38.48
C MET A 28 16.56 21.42 37.06
N GLU A 29 17.46 21.11 36.13
CA GLU A 29 17.30 21.44 34.71
C GLU A 29 16.10 20.70 34.10
N LEU A 30 15.90 19.42 34.43
CA LEU A 30 14.73 18.65 34.01
C LEU A 30 13.43 19.26 34.54
N VAL A 31 13.38 19.61 35.83
CA VAL A 31 12.19 20.23 36.44
C VAL A 31 11.90 21.57 35.78
N ARG A 32 12.92 22.40 35.54
CA ARG A 32 12.78 23.67 34.83
C ARG A 32 12.28 23.45 33.40
N GLY A 33 12.88 22.52 32.66
CA GLY A 33 12.47 22.17 31.29
C GLY A 33 11.02 21.70 31.22
N LEU A 34 10.59 20.83 32.13
CA LEU A 34 9.20 20.38 32.22
C LEU A 34 8.23 21.51 32.61
N SER A 35 8.66 22.43 33.48
CA SER A 35 7.86 23.62 33.82
C SER A 35 7.70 24.54 32.62
N SER A 36 8.76 24.78 31.84
CA SER A 36 8.73 25.58 30.62
C SER A 36 7.90 24.91 29.53
N PHE A 37 8.00 23.58 29.39
CA PHE A 37 7.15 22.81 28.50
C PHE A 37 5.67 23.00 28.84
N ARG A 38 5.29 22.80 30.12
CA ARG A 38 3.91 23.04 30.58
C ARG A 38 3.42 24.47 30.34
N ALA A 39 4.29 25.46 30.54
CA ALA A 39 3.97 26.87 30.30
C ALA A 39 3.82 27.20 28.80
N ALA A 40 4.46 26.43 27.92
CA ALA A 40 4.38 26.59 26.47
C ALA A 40 3.23 25.80 25.83
N LEU A 41 2.49 25.00 26.60
CA LEU A 41 1.32 24.28 26.08
C LEU A 41 0.18 25.25 25.74
N PRO A 42 -0.61 24.95 24.69
CA PRO A 42 -1.80 25.73 24.37
C PRO A 42 -2.80 25.82 25.54
N PRO A 43 -3.64 26.87 25.59
CA PRO A 43 -4.70 26.98 26.59
C PRO A 43 -5.65 25.77 26.53
N GLY A 44 -5.91 25.15 27.68
CA GLY A 44 -6.79 23.97 27.78
C GLY A 44 -6.06 22.62 27.66
N THR A 45 -4.78 22.63 27.27
CA THR A 45 -3.96 21.42 27.26
C THR A 45 -3.44 21.11 28.68
N THR A 46 -3.49 19.85 29.10
CA THR A 46 -2.96 19.39 30.40
C THR A 46 -1.90 18.31 30.19
N PHE A 47 -0.78 18.42 30.92
CA PHE A 47 0.31 17.46 30.87
C PHE A 47 0.72 17.00 32.27
N THR A 48 0.49 15.71 32.56
CA THR A 48 0.81 15.06 33.83
C THR A 48 1.78 13.89 33.63
N TYR A 49 2.52 13.57 34.68
CA TYR A 49 3.47 12.46 34.75
C TYR A 49 3.55 11.99 36.21
N GLY A 50 3.80 10.70 36.43
CA GLY A 50 3.97 10.11 37.77
C GLY A 50 5.34 10.41 38.35
N SER A 51 6.40 10.21 37.57
CA SER A 51 7.78 10.53 37.97
C SER A 51 8.61 11.03 36.78
N ALA A 52 9.66 11.81 37.08
CA ALA A 52 10.60 12.32 36.09
C ALA A 52 12.03 12.23 36.63
N HIS A 53 12.93 11.60 35.87
CA HIS A 53 14.32 11.37 36.27
C HIS A 53 15.28 11.79 35.15
N PRO A 54 16.41 12.44 35.48
CA PRO A 54 17.44 12.73 34.50
C PRO A 54 18.07 11.43 34.01
N ALA A 55 18.19 11.29 32.70
CA ALA A 55 18.88 10.18 32.05
C ALA A 55 20.28 10.66 31.62
N ILE A 56 21.16 10.83 32.60
CA ILE A 56 22.47 11.51 32.48
C ILE A 56 23.31 10.93 31.33
N LEU A 57 23.39 9.60 31.22
CA LEU A 57 24.18 8.93 30.18
C LEU A 57 23.64 9.14 28.75
N SER A 58 22.34 9.37 28.62
CA SER A 58 21.70 9.71 27.34
C SER A 58 21.47 11.22 27.16
N LEU A 59 21.97 12.04 28.10
CA LEU A 59 21.78 13.49 28.14
C LEU A 59 20.31 13.87 27.91
N GLY A 60 19.41 13.27 28.70
CA GLY A 60 17.97 13.45 28.50
C GLY A 60 17.14 13.11 29.72
N ALA A 61 15.93 12.60 29.50
CA ALA A 61 14.92 12.42 30.55
C ALA A 61 14.21 11.08 30.44
N ILE A 62 13.81 10.53 31.59
CA ILE A 62 12.86 9.43 31.69
C ILE A 62 11.63 9.91 32.45
N LEU A 63 10.47 9.75 31.85
CA LEU A 63 9.16 10.05 32.44
C LEU A 63 8.34 8.77 32.58
N THR A 64 7.52 8.67 33.62
CA THR A 64 6.56 7.57 33.83
C THR A 64 5.13 8.08 33.93
N ASP A 65 4.16 7.23 33.59
CA ASP A 65 2.72 7.50 33.73
C ASP A 65 2.29 8.81 33.09
N ILE A 66 2.71 8.99 31.85
CA ILE A 66 2.57 10.24 31.10
C ILE A 66 1.15 10.33 30.57
N THR A 67 0.51 11.47 30.76
CA THR A 67 -0.76 11.79 30.14
C THR A 67 -0.72 13.22 29.62
N LEU A 68 -0.96 13.39 28.33
CA LEU A 68 -1.20 14.67 27.68
C LEU A 68 -2.65 14.68 27.19
N ARG A 69 -3.44 15.67 27.59
CA ARG A 69 -4.80 15.89 27.08
C ARG A 69 -4.87 17.25 26.42
N ASP A 70 -5.38 17.29 25.20
CA ASP A 70 -5.59 18.50 24.43
C ASP A 70 -6.98 18.46 23.82
N GLY A 71 -7.94 19.15 24.45
CA GLY A 71 -9.36 19.03 24.09
C GLY A 71 -9.85 17.57 24.13
N SER A 72 -10.17 17.03 22.95
CA SER A 72 -10.64 15.64 22.78
C SER A 72 -9.52 14.63 22.43
N LEU A 73 -8.28 15.11 22.29
CA LEU A 73 -7.10 14.27 22.11
C LEU A 73 -6.52 13.87 23.46
N THR A 74 -6.25 12.58 23.64
CA THR A 74 -5.56 12.03 24.81
C THR A 74 -4.40 11.17 24.37
N LEU A 75 -3.18 11.54 24.77
CA LEU A 75 -1.97 10.74 24.61
C LEU A 75 -1.53 10.21 25.97
N ARG A 76 -1.23 8.92 26.05
CA ARG A 76 -0.75 8.23 27.26
C ARG A 76 0.43 7.35 26.93
N ALA A 77 1.31 7.17 27.92
CA ALA A 77 2.39 6.18 27.86
C ALA A 77 2.80 5.78 29.28
N SER A 78 3.14 4.51 29.49
CA SER A 78 3.63 4.06 30.81
C SER A 78 5.04 4.57 31.09
N ARG A 79 5.88 4.67 30.04
CA ARG A 79 7.23 5.23 30.15
C ARG A 79 7.66 5.89 28.85
N MET A 80 8.33 7.04 28.95
CA MET A 80 9.02 7.68 27.84
C MET A 80 10.45 7.97 28.24
N LYS A 81 11.40 7.62 27.38
CA LYS A 81 12.80 8.01 27.48
C LYS A 81 13.13 8.90 26.29
N LEU A 82 13.54 10.11 26.59
CA LEU A 82 13.99 11.10 25.63
C LEU A 82 15.50 11.24 25.75
N GLY A 83 16.22 11.07 24.65
CA GLY A 83 17.67 11.18 24.59
C GLY A 83 18.10 12.41 23.81
N HIS A 84 18.81 13.32 24.48
CA HIS A 84 19.53 14.45 23.88
C HIS A 84 18.72 15.34 22.94
N PRO A 85 17.60 15.93 23.41
CA PRO A 85 16.86 16.90 22.62
C PRO A 85 17.71 18.16 22.41
N ARG A 86 17.86 18.60 21.15
CA ARG A 86 18.61 19.80 20.78
C ARG A 86 17.83 20.62 19.75
N PRO A 87 17.71 21.94 19.94
CA PRO A 87 17.17 22.79 18.89
C PRO A 87 18.12 22.76 17.68
N THR A 88 17.55 22.77 16.48
CA THR A 88 18.31 22.90 15.24
C THR A 88 18.46 24.40 14.88
N PRO A 89 19.46 24.79 14.06
CA PRO A 89 19.71 26.21 13.74
C PRO A 89 18.52 26.94 13.09
N ASP A 90 17.65 26.20 12.41
CA ASP A 90 16.43 26.63 11.75
C ASP A 90 15.19 26.67 12.68
N GLY A 91 15.37 26.40 13.97
CA GLY A 91 14.29 26.42 14.96
C GLY A 91 13.48 25.13 15.07
N GLY A 92 13.92 24.06 14.41
CA GLY A 92 13.39 22.70 14.60
C GLY A 92 13.96 22.00 15.84
N LEU A 93 13.71 20.69 15.93
CA LEU A 93 14.12 19.87 17.07
C LEU A 93 14.77 18.57 16.60
N SER A 94 16.02 18.34 17.01
CA SER A 94 16.70 17.05 16.84
C SER A 94 16.65 16.27 18.14
N ILE A 95 16.24 15.00 18.06
CA ILE A 95 16.17 14.08 19.18
C ILE A 95 16.96 12.83 18.81
N ARG A 96 17.98 12.52 19.60
CA ARG A 96 18.86 11.38 19.33
C ARG A 96 18.14 10.05 19.49
N ALA A 97 17.33 9.91 20.53
CA ALA A 97 16.56 8.70 20.79
C ALA A 97 15.23 9.03 21.48
N VAL A 98 14.15 8.39 21.04
CA VAL A 98 12.87 8.35 21.73
C VAL A 98 12.51 6.88 21.93
N GLU A 99 12.24 6.48 23.16
CA GLU A 99 11.66 5.18 23.47
C GLU A 99 10.37 5.40 24.26
N VAL A 100 9.25 4.90 23.77
CA VAL A 100 7.95 4.98 24.44
C VAL A 100 7.44 3.56 24.68
N ARG A 101 7.04 3.27 25.92
CA ARG A 101 6.35 2.03 26.29
C ARG A 101 4.86 2.28 26.40
N GLU A 102 4.11 1.34 25.82
CA GLU A 102 2.65 1.37 25.75
C GLU A 102 2.10 2.72 25.26
N PRO A 103 2.61 3.26 24.12
CA PRO A 103 2.02 4.46 23.54
C PRO A 103 0.55 4.22 23.22
N PHE A 104 -0.29 5.13 23.70
CA PHE A 104 -1.73 5.14 23.45
C PHE A 104 -2.15 6.55 23.04
N LEU A 105 -2.77 6.69 21.89
CA LEU A 105 -3.36 7.93 21.40
C LEU A 105 -4.83 7.69 21.13
N GLN A 106 -5.68 8.52 21.71
CA GLN A 106 -7.11 8.53 21.47
C GLN A 106 -7.51 9.91 20.95
N THR A 107 -8.20 9.92 19.82
CA THR A 107 -8.86 11.08 19.23
C THR A 107 -10.37 10.81 19.19
N PRO A 108 -11.22 11.78 18.82
CA PRO A 108 -12.65 11.52 18.61
C PRO A 108 -12.94 10.40 17.61
N THR A 109 -12.05 10.20 16.64
CA THR A 109 -12.28 9.32 15.49
C THR A 109 -11.45 8.05 15.53
N GLN A 110 -10.38 7.99 16.35
CA GLN A 110 -9.39 6.92 16.28
C GLN A 110 -8.78 6.58 17.64
N ILE A 111 -8.43 5.31 17.81
CA ILE A 111 -7.56 4.82 18.87
C ILE A 111 -6.34 4.19 18.23
N ILE A 112 -5.16 4.66 18.61
CA ILE A 112 -3.86 4.11 18.20
C ILE A 112 -3.16 3.60 19.45
N HIS A 113 -2.69 2.36 19.39
CA HIS A 113 -1.98 1.70 20.49
C HIS A 113 -0.77 0.95 19.95
N GLY A 114 0.32 0.94 20.72
CA GLY A 114 1.48 0.08 20.45
C GLY A 114 2.06 -0.43 21.77
N SER A 115 2.87 -1.49 21.72
CA SER A 115 3.55 -2.01 22.92
C SER A 115 4.86 -1.25 23.19
N THR A 116 5.64 -0.99 22.14
CA THR A 116 6.86 -0.17 22.21
C THR A 116 7.02 0.63 20.93
N LEU A 117 7.47 1.87 21.07
CA LEU A 117 7.89 2.74 19.97
C LEU A 117 9.34 3.15 20.22
N SER A 118 10.22 2.93 19.25
CA SER A 118 11.61 3.36 19.28
C SER A 118 11.91 4.21 18.05
N LEU A 119 12.44 5.41 18.25
CA LEU A 119 12.86 6.32 17.20
C LEU A 119 14.32 6.72 17.45
N ARG A 120 15.15 6.75 16.41
CA ARG A 120 16.56 7.17 16.49
C ARG A 120 16.86 8.25 15.47
N GLN A 121 17.61 9.25 15.92
CA GLN A 121 17.99 10.42 15.12
C GLN A 121 16.76 11.04 14.43
N LEU A 122 15.74 11.35 15.23
CA LEU A 122 14.55 12.04 14.78
C LEU A 122 14.87 13.53 14.63
N VAL A 123 14.63 14.09 13.46
CA VAL A 123 14.70 15.53 13.20
C VAL A 123 13.30 15.98 12.84
N LEU A 124 12.76 16.88 13.65
CA LEU A 124 11.47 17.51 13.44
C LEU A 124 11.69 18.93 12.89
N PRO A 125 10.91 19.34 11.88
CA PRO A 125 10.97 20.70 11.36
C PRO A 125 10.49 21.72 12.43
N PRO A 126 10.81 23.01 12.26
CA PRO A 126 10.25 24.06 13.11
C PRO A 126 8.72 24.02 13.09
N SER A 127 8.11 24.20 14.27
CA SER A 127 6.65 24.27 14.40
C SER A 127 6.12 25.45 13.59
N ARG A 128 5.39 25.17 12.50
CA ARG A 128 4.66 26.22 11.78
C ARG A 128 3.39 26.57 12.56
N PRO A 129 3.04 27.86 12.68
CA PRO A 129 1.75 28.24 13.26
C PRO A 129 0.65 27.63 12.39
N ALA A 130 -0.14 26.74 12.98
CA ALA A 130 -1.24 26.13 12.28
C ALA A 130 -2.34 27.15 12.07
N THR A 131 -2.79 27.29 10.83
CA THR A 131 -3.95 28.11 10.46
C THR A 131 -5.24 27.68 11.18
N GLU A 132 -5.26 26.45 11.72
CA GLU A 132 -6.41 25.82 12.41
C GLU A 132 -6.08 25.29 13.83
N GLY A 133 -5.17 25.96 14.54
CA GLY A 133 -5.08 25.83 16.01
C GLY A 133 -4.29 24.64 16.59
N HIS A 134 -3.79 23.70 15.78
CA HIS A 134 -2.88 22.63 16.26
C HIS A 134 -1.67 22.50 15.33
N SER A 135 -0.45 22.56 15.89
CA SER A 135 0.79 22.38 15.13
C SER A 135 0.73 21.07 14.33
N ARG A 136 0.64 21.18 13.00
CA ARG A 136 0.59 20.01 12.10
C ARG A 136 2.01 19.50 11.90
N ILE A 137 2.23 18.22 12.17
CA ILE A 137 3.46 17.54 11.77
C ILE A 137 3.50 17.50 10.25
N ASP A 138 4.57 18.02 9.65
CA ASP A 138 4.81 18.00 8.21
C ASP A 138 5.68 16.77 7.88
N PRO A 139 5.10 15.64 7.45
CA PRO A 139 5.82 14.39 7.25
C PRO A 139 6.87 14.47 6.13
N ALA A 140 6.78 15.43 5.21
CA ALA A 140 7.78 15.62 4.14
C ALA A 140 9.13 16.11 4.68
N HIS A 141 9.13 16.76 5.85
CA HIS A 141 10.31 17.41 6.42
C HIS A 141 10.82 16.73 7.69
N ILE A 142 10.26 15.60 8.07
CA ILE A 142 10.80 14.75 9.13
C ILE A 142 11.94 13.92 8.55
N ALA A 143 13.06 13.84 9.29
CA ALA A 143 14.08 12.84 9.04
C ALA A 143 14.19 11.87 10.23
N LEU A 144 14.37 10.59 9.94
CA LEU A 144 14.45 9.52 10.93
C LEU A 144 15.40 8.44 10.42
N ALA A 145 16.48 8.18 11.16
CA ALA A 145 17.42 7.12 10.78
C ALA A 145 16.84 5.73 11.00
N HIS A 146 16.12 5.53 12.10
CA HIS A 146 15.46 4.26 12.42
C HIS A 146 14.22 4.49 13.29
N GLY A 147 13.10 3.92 12.87
CA GLY A 147 11.84 3.83 13.60
C GLY A 147 11.38 2.40 13.72
N GLN A 148 10.85 2.02 14.88
CA GLN A 148 10.28 0.71 15.13
C GLN A 148 9.06 0.85 16.04
N ILE A 149 7.98 0.17 15.68
CA ILE A 149 6.81 0.00 16.55
C ILE A 149 6.41 -1.47 16.59
N GLU A 150 6.17 -1.96 17.81
CA GLU A 150 5.75 -3.33 18.07
C GLU A 150 4.26 -3.36 18.45
N GLN A 151 3.52 -4.31 17.89
CA GLN A 151 2.09 -4.52 18.12
C GLN A 151 1.25 -3.26 17.91
N LEU A 152 1.46 -2.59 16.77
CA LEU A 152 0.66 -1.43 16.38
C LEU A 152 -0.78 -1.87 16.11
N SER A 153 -1.73 -1.24 16.78
CA SER A 153 -3.17 -1.36 16.54
C SER A 153 -3.74 0.03 16.29
N VAL A 154 -4.50 0.18 15.22
CA VAL A 154 -5.30 1.36 14.91
C VAL A 154 -6.75 0.93 14.80
N GLN A 155 -7.65 1.60 15.51
CA GLN A 155 -9.09 1.36 15.48
C GLN A 155 -9.79 2.66 15.15
N ASN A 156 -10.57 2.66 14.07
CA ASN A 156 -11.42 3.79 13.70
C ASN A 156 -12.75 3.67 14.45
N LEU A 157 -13.11 4.71 15.20
CA LEU A 157 -14.32 4.75 16.04
C LEU A 157 -15.55 5.24 15.29
N VAL A 158 -15.35 5.95 14.18
CA VAL A 158 -16.43 6.51 13.38
C VAL A 158 -16.62 5.65 12.14
N PRO A 159 -17.81 5.05 11.93
CA PRO A 159 -18.16 4.45 10.67
C PRO A 159 -18.10 5.51 9.58
N SER A 160 -17.51 5.18 8.43
CA SER A 160 -17.47 6.13 7.30
C SER A 160 -18.90 6.56 6.96
N PRO A 161 -19.20 7.88 6.95
CA PRO A 161 -20.56 8.40 6.83
C PRO A 161 -21.13 8.30 5.40
N SER A 162 -20.45 7.62 4.48
CA SER A 162 -20.90 7.47 3.10
C SER A 162 -20.52 6.08 2.55
N PRO A 163 -21.31 5.54 1.59
CA PRO A 163 -20.90 4.38 0.81
C PRO A 163 -19.63 4.74 0.01
N GLY A 164 -18.48 4.49 0.63
CA GLY A 164 -17.16 4.60 0.03
C GLY A 164 -16.72 3.26 -0.57
N PRO A 165 -15.71 3.27 -1.47
CA PRO A 165 -15.24 2.05 -2.10
C PRO A 165 -14.66 1.04 -1.09
N ILE A 166 -13.98 1.52 -0.04
CA ILE A 166 -13.43 0.71 1.07
C ILE A 166 -13.37 1.59 2.34
N ASN A 167 -13.89 1.08 3.45
CA ASN A 167 -13.84 1.66 4.79
C ASN A 167 -13.03 0.73 5.70
N VAL A 168 -11.93 1.22 6.27
CA VAL A 168 -11.09 0.43 7.17
C VAL A 168 -11.56 0.63 8.61
N HIS A 169 -11.87 -0.45 9.32
CA HIS A 169 -12.30 -0.42 10.73
C HIS A 169 -11.11 -0.52 11.67
N SER A 170 -10.22 -1.46 11.38
CA SER A 170 -9.04 -1.67 12.19
C SER A 170 -7.86 -2.11 11.34
N LEU A 171 -6.68 -1.74 11.82
CA LEU A 171 -5.40 -2.16 11.32
C LEU A 171 -4.57 -2.68 12.49
N PHE A 172 -3.92 -3.81 12.27
CA PHE A 172 -2.95 -4.37 13.20
C PHE A 172 -1.65 -4.66 12.45
N SER A 173 -0.51 -4.44 13.10
CA SER A 173 0.80 -4.89 12.63
C SER A 173 1.61 -5.40 13.81
N GLY A 174 2.09 -6.64 13.72
CA GLY A 174 2.95 -7.25 14.73
C GLY A 174 4.23 -6.46 14.94
N ARG A 175 4.88 -6.07 13.84
CA ARG A 175 6.04 -5.17 13.85
C ARG A 175 6.03 -4.28 12.63
N LEU A 176 6.45 -3.03 12.78
CA LEU A 176 6.72 -2.10 11.69
C LEU A 176 8.07 -1.42 11.95
N THR A 177 8.96 -1.48 10.97
CA THR A 177 10.27 -0.83 11.00
C THR A 177 10.44 0.09 9.80
N LEU A 178 11.06 1.23 10.03
CA LEU A 178 11.28 2.27 9.04
C LEU A 178 12.72 2.79 9.18
N ASP A 179 13.56 2.52 8.19
CA ASP A 179 14.96 2.93 8.17
C ASP A 179 15.20 4.01 7.11
N ASN A 180 16.01 5.01 7.46
CA ASN A 180 16.37 6.13 6.58
C ASN A 180 15.16 6.84 5.95
N TYR A 181 14.18 7.19 6.78
CA TYR A 181 13.05 8.01 6.35
C TYR A 181 13.45 9.49 6.29
N GLY A 182 13.11 10.15 5.19
CA GLY A 182 13.28 11.58 5.02
C GLY A 182 13.29 11.99 3.55
N PRO A 183 13.24 13.30 3.28
CA PRO A 183 13.20 13.83 1.93
C PRO A 183 14.44 13.41 1.13
N ALA A 184 14.21 12.95 -0.11
CA ALA A 184 15.22 12.46 -1.04
C ALA A 184 16.05 11.23 -0.57
N LEU A 185 15.72 10.61 0.57
CA LEU A 185 16.39 9.40 1.06
C LEU A 185 15.76 8.13 0.48
N VAL A 186 16.54 7.05 0.43
CA VAL A 186 16.01 5.70 0.18
C VAL A 186 15.55 5.10 1.50
N THR A 187 14.24 5.03 1.67
CA THR A 187 13.61 4.51 2.87
C THR A 187 13.35 3.02 2.74
N THR A 188 13.73 2.26 3.77
CA THR A 188 13.32 0.85 3.90
C THR A 188 12.17 0.73 4.88
N LEU A 189 11.01 0.31 4.41
CA LEU A 189 9.84 -0.03 5.23
C LEU A 189 9.73 -1.55 5.30
N ARG A 190 9.60 -2.09 6.51
CA ARG A 190 9.26 -3.50 6.72
C ARG A 190 8.09 -3.62 7.67
N THR A 191 7.14 -4.48 7.33
CA THR A 191 6.04 -4.85 8.22
C THR A 191 5.98 -6.36 8.37
N GLU A 192 5.56 -6.82 9.54
CA GLU A 192 5.37 -8.23 9.86
C GLU A 192 4.04 -8.45 10.57
N GLY A 193 3.30 -9.46 10.12
CA GLY A 193 2.00 -9.83 10.67
C GLY A 193 1.01 -8.68 10.62
N SER A 194 0.74 -8.15 9.41
CA SER A 194 -0.21 -7.06 9.21
C SER A 194 -1.60 -7.61 8.91
N THR A 195 -2.64 -6.97 9.44
CA THR A 195 -4.04 -7.34 9.21
C THR A 195 -4.90 -6.08 9.16
N ILE A 196 -5.84 -6.05 8.23
CA ILE A 196 -6.80 -4.96 8.05
C ILE A 196 -8.19 -5.56 8.01
N ALA A 197 -9.10 -5.06 8.85
CA ALA A 197 -10.52 -5.32 8.75
C ALA A 197 -11.19 -4.16 8.00
N TYR A 198 -11.96 -4.47 6.97
CA TYR A 198 -12.58 -3.46 6.12
C TYR A 198 -14.03 -3.81 5.77
N GLU A 199 -14.76 -2.79 5.33
CA GLU A 199 -16.07 -2.90 4.72
C GLU A 199 -16.07 -2.18 3.37
N ARG A 200 -16.83 -2.71 2.41
CA ARG A 200 -17.03 -2.06 1.11
C ARG A 200 -18.47 -2.16 0.67
N THR A 201 -18.92 -1.16 -0.07
CA THR A 201 -20.22 -1.22 -0.74
C THR A 201 -20.03 -1.81 -2.15
N VAL A 202 -20.68 -2.94 -2.42
CA VAL A 202 -20.68 -3.60 -3.73
C VAL A 202 -21.96 -3.24 -4.46
N HIS A 203 -21.83 -2.80 -5.71
CA HIS A 203 -22.94 -2.50 -6.60
C HIS A 203 -22.99 -3.59 -7.67
N ALA A 204 -24.01 -4.44 -7.64
CA ALA A 204 -24.28 -5.38 -8.71
C ALA A 204 -25.41 -4.83 -9.60
N PRO A 205 -25.32 -4.92 -10.94
CA PRO A 205 -26.38 -4.43 -11.82
C PRO A 205 -27.74 -5.06 -11.47
N GLY A 206 -28.75 -4.22 -11.24
CA GLY A 206 -30.11 -4.66 -10.89
C GLY A 206 -30.30 -5.12 -9.43
N GLN A 207 -29.29 -4.96 -8.56
CA GLN A 207 -29.41 -5.24 -7.12
C GLN A 207 -29.16 -3.97 -6.29
N GLU A 208 -29.78 -3.90 -5.12
CA GLU A 208 -29.46 -2.84 -4.15
C GLU A 208 -28.00 -2.94 -3.70
N PRO A 209 -27.34 -1.81 -3.40
CA PRO A 209 -25.96 -1.81 -2.90
C PRO A 209 -25.84 -2.66 -1.64
N GLN A 210 -24.95 -3.66 -1.66
CA GLN A 210 -24.72 -4.54 -0.51
C GLN A 210 -23.42 -4.17 0.20
N LEU A 211 -23.47 -4.15 1.53
CA LEU A 211 -22.30 -3.94 2.36
C LEU A 211 -21.61 -5.28 2.61
N VAL A 212 -20.33 -5.36 2.26
CA VAL A 212 -19.51 -6.58 2.37
C VAL A 212 -18.32 -6.27 3.27
N SER A 213 -18.24 -7.00 4.38
CA SER A 213 -17.08 -6.96 5.28
C SER A 213 -16.05 -8.00 4.86
N GLY A 214 -14.78 -7.71 5.12
CA GLY A 214 -13.68 -8.62 4.83
C GLY A 214 -12.46 -8.36 5.68
N GLN A 215 -11.50 -9.27 5.57
CA GLN A 215 -10.21 -9.17 6.23
C GLN A 215 -9.10 -9.37 5.21
N ALA A 216 -8.15 -8.46 5.18
CA ALA A 216 -6.88 -8.64 4.48
C ALA A 216 -5.78 -8.91 5.50
N SER A 217 -4.92 -9.89 5.24
CA SER A 217 -3.71 -10.12 6.04
C SER A 217 -2.49 -10.29 5.16
N LEU A 218 -1.34 -9.95 5.73
CA LEU A 218 -0.05 -10.03 5.08
C LEU A 218 0.98 -10.48 6.12
N GLU A 219 1.73 -11.54 5.81
CA GLU A 219 2.73 -12.05 6.73
C GLU A 219 3.94 -11.12 6.81
N ARG A 220 4.40 -10.63 5.66
CA ARG A 220 5.55 -9.74 5.58
C ARG A 220 5.47 -8.83 4.36
N LEU A 221 5.84 -7.57 4.58
CA LEU A 221 6.14 -6.59 3.55
C LEU A 221 7.57 -6.10 3.72
N ASP A 222 8.33 -6.02 2.64
CA ASP A 222 9.57 -5.28 2.52
C ASP A 222 9.42 -4.29 1.36
N LEU A 223 9.74 -3.01 1.59
CA LEU A 223 9.70 -1.96 0.58
C LEU A 223 10.97 -1.12 0.70
N LYS A 224 11.62 -0.86 -0.44
CA LYS A 224 12.66 0.16 -0.57
C LYS A 224 12.20 1.19 -1.58
N GLN A 225 12.02 2.42 -1.12
CA GLN A 225 11.47 3.50 -1.92
C GLN A 225 12.30 4.77 -1.72
N LYS A 226 12.74 5.35 -2.83
CA LYS A 226 13.32 6.70 -2.81
C LYS A 226 12.23 7.73 -2.59
N ASP A 227 12.51 8.66 -1.70
CA ASP A 227 11.65 9.81 -1.38
C ASP A 227 10.25 9.41 -0.89
N LEU A 228 10.17 8.35 -0.06
CA LEU A 228 8.91 7.91 0.54
C LEU A 228 8.23 9.02 1.35
N ALA A 229 9.02 9.93 1.94
CA ALA A 229 8.50 11.05 2.72
C ALA A 229 7.61 12.00 1.90
N ALA A 230 7.98 12.30 0.65
CA ALA A 230 7.17 13.11 -0.24
C ALA A 230 5.84 12.41 -0.59
N GLN A 231 5.86 11.09 -0.76
CA GLN A 231 4.65 10.30 -1.05
C GLN A 231 3.69 10.29 0.15
N VAL A 232 4.23 10.03 1.34
CA VAL A 232 3.45 10.04 2.58
C VAL A 232 2.85 11.42 2.80
N ALA A 233 3.59 12.50 2.55
CA ALA A 233 3.07 13.86 2.67
C ALA A 233 1.96 14.18 1.67
N ALA A 234 2.12 13.80 0.40
CA ALA A 234 1.07 13.97 -0.59
C ALA A 234 -0.22 13.23 -0.19
N LEU A 235 -0.10 11.98 0.27
CA LEU A 235 -1.24 11.19 0.76
C LEU A 235 -1.88 11.81 2.02
N TRP A 236 -1.05 12.29 2.95
CA TRP A 236 -1.50 12.91 4.20
C TRP A 236 -2.25 14.23 3.96
N ASP A 237 -1.87 14.98 2.93
CA ASP A 237 -2.51 16.22 2.53
C ASP A 237 -3.61 16.03 1.48
N HIS A 238 -3.95 14.79 1.14
CA HIS A 238 -4.89 14.44 0.07
C HIS A 238 -4.56 15.08 -1.29
N HIS A 239 -3.27 15.35 -1.53
CA HIS A 239 -2.75 15.83 -2.79
C HIS A 239 -2.43 14.67 -3.74
N PRO A 240 -2.43 14.91 -5.06
CA PRO A 240 -1.90 13.95 -6.01
C PRO A 240 -0.45 13.62 -5.68
N LEU A 241 -0.07 12.37 -5.94
CA LEU A 241 1.34 11.95 -5.82
C LEU A 241 2.21 12.77 -6.78
N PRO A 242 3.47 13.08 -6.42
CA PRO A 242 4.37 13.84 -7.28
C PRO A 242 4.49 13.24 -8.69
N PRO A 243 4.48 14.06 -9.76
CA PRO A 243 4.83 13.58 -11.10
C PRO A 243 6.29 13.12 -11.10
N HIS A 244 6.61 12.07 -11.88
CA HIS A 244 7.97 11.49 -12.00
C HIS A 244 8.53 10.77 -10.76
N MET A 245 7.68 10.14 -9.94
CA MET A 245 8.20 9.27 -8.90
C MET A 245 8.97 8.08 -9.51
N ALA A 246 10.17 7.86 -9.00
CA ALA A 246 10.89 6.63 -9.28
C ALA A 246 10.07 5.42 -8.78
N PRO A 247 10.01 4.33 -9.55
CA PRO A 247 9.43 3.09 -9.07
C PRO A 247 10.17 2.62 -7.80
N PRO A 248 9.55 1.76 -6.97
CA PRO A 248 10.24 1.17 -5.82
C PRO A 248 11.52 0.46 -6.26
N GLU A 249 12.65 0.71 -5.59
CA GLU A 249 13.90 -0.01 -5.87
C GLU A 249 13.71 -1.52 -5.68
N SER A 250 12.96 -1.89 -4.65
CA SER A 250 12.49 -3.25 -4.44
C SER A 250 11.22 -3.27 -3.60
N PHE A 251 10.34 -4.22 -3.86
CA PHE A 251 9.25 -4.57 -2.95
C PHE A 251 9.10 -6.08 -2.89
N ALA A 252 8.71 -6.61 -1.74
CA ALA A 252 8.39 -8.01 -1.55
C ALA A 252 7.26 -8.16 -0.53
N ALA A 253 6.22 -8.88 -0.90
CA ALA A 253 5.07 -9.21 -0.06
C ALA A 253 4.92 -10.73 -0.01
N ARG A 254 4.69 -11.27 1.20
CA ARG A 254 4.54 -12.71 1.43
C ARG A 254 3.22 -13.05 2.07
N ASN A 255 2.61 -14.13 1.56
CA ASN A 255 1.41 -14.74 2.09
C ASN A 255 0.29 -13.71 2.31
N PHE A 256 0.00 -12.95 1.26
CA PHE A 256 -1.14 -12.05 1.26
C PHE A 256 -2.42 -12.87 1.19
N ARG A 257 -3.37 -12.60 2.07
CA ARG A 257 -4.67 -13.26 2.11
C ARG A 257 -5.76 -12.22 2.16
N LEU A 258 -6.79 -12.42 1.35
CA LEU A 258 -8.00 -11.63 1.34
C LEU A 258 -9.18 -12.56 1.58
N SER A 259 -9.79 -12.46 2.75
CA SER A 259 -10.99 -13.21 3.12
C SER A 259 -12.21 -12.30 2.98
N MET A 260 -13.17 -12.74 2.17
CA MET A 260 -14.41 -12.08 1.82
C MET A 260 -15.58 -13.02 2.08
N THR A 261 -16.80 -12.50 2.11
CA THR A 261 -18.02 -13.32 2.27
C THR A 261 -18.24 -14.34 1.14
N SER A 262 -17.58 -14.19 0.00
CA SER A 262 -17.68 -15.10 -1.14
C SER A 262 -16.53 -16.11 -1.23
N GLY A 263 -15.57 -16.05 -0.29
CA GLY A 263 -14.40 -16.92 -0.27
C GLY A 263 -13.10 -16.19 0.06
N THR A 264 -11.99 -16.91 -0.10
CA THR A 264 -10.65 -16.44 0.22
C THR A 264 -9.74 -16.47 -1.02
N ILE A 265 -9.05 -15.36 -1.26
CA ILE A 265 -7.94 -15.26 -2.20
C ILE A 265 -6.63 -15.28 -1.40
N ARG A 266 -5.61 -15.99 -1.91
CA ARG A 266 -4.27 -15.97 -1.33
C ARG A 266 -3.21 -15.85 -2.42
N LEU A 267 -2.17 -15.08 -2.12
CA LEU A 267 -0.94 -14.94 -2.91
C LEU A 267 0.24 -15.34 -2.03
N ASP A 268 1.02 -16.33 -2.46
CA ASP A 268 2.14 -16.83 -1.65
C ASP A 268 3.32 -15.84 -1.64
N GLU A 269 3.70 -15.32 -2.80
CA GLU A 269 4.79 -14.37 -2.93
C GLU A 269 4.52 -13.38 -4.06
N LEU A 270 4.82 -12.11 -3.81
CA LEU A 270 4.86 -11.05 -4.80
C LEU A 270 6.18 -10.30 -4.57
N HIS A 271 6.99 -10.15 -5.59
CA HIS A 271 8.20 -9.34 -5.52
C HIS A 271 8.36 -8.50 -6.77
N GLY A 272 9.17 -7.47 -6.67
CA GLY A 272 9.59 -6.73 -7.85
C GLY A 272 10.63 -5.68 -7.55
N THR A 273 11.16 -5.12 -8.62
CA THR A 273 12.28 -4.20 -8.61
C THR A 273 12.06 -3.11 -9.63
N GLY A 274 12.53 -1.91 -9.33
CA GLY A 274 12.38 -0.76 -10.19
C GLY A 274 13.69 0.01 -10.34
N THR A 275 13.88 0.59 -11.52
CA THR A 275 14.98 1.51 -11.81
C THR A 275 14.45 2.75 -12.51
N LEU A 276 15.19 3.86 -12.37
CA LEU A 276 14.96 5.08 -13.12
C LEU A 276 16.30 5.55 -13.69
N GLU A 277 16.48 5.41 -15.00
CA GLU A 277 17.70 5.79 -15.71
C GLU A 277 17.34 6.66 -16.90
N ASN A 278 17.93 7.84 -17.04
CA ASN A 278 17.69 8.76 -18.16
C ASN A 278 16.19 8.94 -18.48
N GLN A 279 15.37 9.24 -17.46
CA GLN A 279 13.91 9.41 -17.59
C GLN A 279 13.14 8.15 -18.03
N THR A 280 13.79 7.00 -18.11
CA THR A 280 13.14 5.70 -18.35
C THR A 280 12.97 4.98 -17.03
N ALA A 281 11.73 4.85 -16.57
CA ALA A 281 11.35 4.05 -15.42
C ALA A 281 11.10 2.61 -15.89
N THR A 282 11.81 1.64 -15.30
CA THR A 282 11.54 0.21 -15.52
C THR A 282 11.03 -0.39 -14.22
N MET A 283 9.97 -1.19 -14.28
CA MET A 283 9.41 -1.92 -13.15
C MET A 283 9.19 -3.37 -13.54
N THR A 284 9.79 -4.30 -12.80
CA THR A 284 9.59 -5.75 -12.96
C THR A 284 8.85 -6.29 -11.76
N GLN A 285 7.86 -7.15 -11.98
CA GLN A 285 7.04 -7.76 -10.94
C GLN A 285 6.87 -9.25 -11.21
N ASP A 286 6.94 -10.04 -10.15
CA ASP A 286 6.83 -11.49 -10.18
C ASP A 286 5.93 -11.95 -9.04
N LEU A 287 4.93 -12.76 -9.38
CA LEU A 287 3.94 -13.30 -8.48
C LEU A 287 3.98 -14.82 -8.53
N LYS A 288 3.85 -15.46 -7.37
CA LYS A 288 3.78 -16.92 -7.24
C LYS A 288 2.64 -17.33 -6.32
N GLY A 289 2.01 -18.45 -6.65
CA GLY A 289 1.05 -19.09 -5.76
C GLY A 289 -0.26 -18.32 -5.62
N PHE A 290 -1.01 -18.13 -6.72
CA PHE A 290 -2.38 -17.64 -6.71
C PHE A 290 -3.37 -18.73 -6.32
N HIS A 291 -3.97 -18.62 -5.15
CA HIS A 291 -4.99 -19.56 -4.67
C HIS A 291 -6.33 -18.84 -4.55
N PHE A 292 -7.38 -19.53 -4.99
CA PHE A 292 -8.76 -19.11 -4.79
C PHE A 292 -9.54 -20.25 -4.17
N GLN A 293 -10.19 -19.96 -3.04
CA GLN A 293 -11.13 -20.85 -2.39
C GLN A 293 -12.47 -20.14 -2.33
N SER A 294 -13.45 -20.65 -3.07
CA SER A 294 -14.85 -20.23 -2.94
C SER A 294 -15.49 -20.94 -1.76
N ASP A 295 -16.49 -20.32 -1.14
CA ASP A 295 -17.34 -20.98 -0.15
C ASP A 295 -18.24 -22.03 -0.80
N GLU A 296 -18.53 -21.88 -2.09
CA GLU A 296 -19.15 -22.93 -2.91
C GLU A 296 -18.09 -23.90 -3.44
N LYS A 297 -18.36 -25.20 -3.36
CA LYS A 297 -17.46 -26.22 -3.88
C LYS A 297 -17.32 -26.08 -5.40
N LEU A 298 -16.15 -25.61 -5.85
CA LEU A 298 -15.82 -25.58 -7.26
C LEU A 298 -15.76 -27.03 -7.82
N PRO A 299 -16.28 -27.28 -9.03
CA PRO A 299 -16.28 -28.62 -9.61
C PRO A 299 -14.91 -29.10 -10.08
N PHE A 300 -13.88 -28.27 -9.98
CA PHE A 300 -12.53 -28.55 -10.46
C PHE A 300 -11.51 -27.99 -9.46
N PRO A 301 -10.37 -28.68 -9.28
CA PRO A 301 -9.26 -28.12 -8.54
C PRO A 301 -8.51 -27.10 -9.40
N ILE A 302 -8.26 -25.90 -8.87
CA ILE A 302 -7.24 -24.99 -9.39
C ILE A 302 -5.97 -25.25 -8.60
N ASN A 303 -4.91 -25.74 -9.25
CA ASN A 303 -3.60 -25.80 -8.60
C ASN A 303 -2.99 -24.40 -8.58
N GLY A 304 -3.32 -23.66 -7.53
CA GLY A 304 -2.79 -22.33 -7.30
C GLY A 304 -1.30 -22.30 -6.98
N ALA A 305 -0.76 -23.36 -6.35
CA ALA A 305 0.60 -23.38 -5.83
C ALA A 305 1.67 -23.24 -6.93
N GLY A 306 1.42 -23.81 -8.11
CA GLY A 306 2.34 -23.71 -9.25
C GLY A 306 2.11 -22.48 -10.14
N SER A 307 1.12 -21.63 -9.84
CA SER A 307 0.83 -20.48 -10.69
C SER A 307 1.87 -19.38 -10.54
N THR A 308 2.20 -18.74 -11.66
CA THR A 308 3.19 -17.67 -11.73
C THR A 308 2.68 -16.54 -12.61
N ALA A 309 2.93 -15.29 -12.22
CA ALA A 309 2.78 -14.16 -13.11
C ALA A 309 4.08 -13.35 -13.15
N HIS A 310 4.39 -12.79 -14.31
CA HIS A 310 5.55 -11.94 -14.53
C HIS A 310 5.11 -10.71 -15.33
N SER A 311 5.54 -9.52 -14.94
CA SER A 311 5.22 -8.27 -15.61
C SER A 311 6.45 -7.38 -15.68
N VAL A 312 6.70 -6.78 -16.85
CA VAL A 312 7.70 -5.74 -17.05
C VAL A 312 7.00 -4.53 -17.63
N GLN A 313 7.13 -3.40 -16.96
CA GLN A 313 6.65 -2.11 -17.42
C GLN A 313 7.85 -1.19 -17.64
N VAL A 314 7.94 -0.61 -18.84
CA VAL A 314 8.94 0.40 -19.20
C VAL A 314 8.21 1.68 -19.58
N SER A 315 8.43 2.75 -18.82
CA SER A 315 7.80 4.04 -19.02
C SER A 315 8.86 5.11 -19.32
N ASN A 316 8.74 5.78 -20.46
CA ASN A 316 9.51 6.98 -20.77
C ASN A 316 8.76 8.19 -20.20
N LEU A 317 9.37 8.87 -19.24
CA LEU A 317 8.77 9.99 -18.54
C LEU A 317 8.82 11.30 -19.35
N ASP A 318 9.68 11.41 -20.36
CA ASP A 318 9.78 12.59 -21.24
C ASP A 318 8.70 12.56 -22.33
N ASP A 319 8.52 11.42 -22.99
CA ASP A 319 7.53 11.24 -24.07
C ASP A 319 6.17 10.71 -23.55
N HIS A 320 6.08 10.47 -22.25
CA HIS A 320 4.90 9.95 -21.54
C HIS A 320 4.32 8.64 -22.12
N THR A 321 5.19 7.80 -22.67
CA THR A 321 4.81 6.49 -23.23
C THR A 321 5.14 5.37 -22.24
N SER A 322 4.32 4.31 -22.21
CA SER A 322 4.59 3.12 -21.42
C SER A 322 4.32 1.86 -22.23
N GLN A 323 5.27 0.93 -22.20
CA GLN A 323 5.10 -0.44 -22.66
C GLN A 323 4.98 -1.36 -21.45
N THR A 324 4.02 -2.28 -21.48
CA THR A 324 3.82 -3.28 -20.43
C THR A 324 3.71 -4.66 -21.06
N ASP A 325 4.60 -5.56 -20.69
CA ASP A 325 4.59 -6.97 -21.06
C ASP A 325 4.28 -7.82 -19.83
N ALA A 326 3.23 -8.62 -19.87
CA ALA A 326 2.77 -9.44 -18.77
C ALA A 326 2.51 -10.88 -19.20
N SER A 327 2.76 -11.83 -18.30
CA SER A 327 2.41 -13.24 -18.46
C SER A 327 1.81 -13.79 -17.18
N LEU A 328 0.84 -14.69 -17.32
CA LEU A 328 0.21 -15.44 -16.24
C LEU A 328 0.12 -16.91 -16.66
N THR A 329 0.71 -17.79 -15.87
CA THR A 329 0.67 -19.23 -16.09
C THR A 329 0.03 -19.90 -14.89
N VAL A 330 -1.02 -20.70 -15.14
CA VAL A 330 -1.61 -21.61 -14.18
C VAL A 330 -1.41 -23.03 -14.73
N PRO A 331 -0.45 -23.82 -14.18
CA PRO A 331 -0.05 -25.09 -14.76
C PRO A 331 -1.23 -26.04 -15.03
N GLY A 332 -1.30 -26.54 -16.26
CA GLY A 332 -2.37 -27.45 -16.69
C GLY A 332 -3.76 -26.81 -16.76
N PHE A 333 -3.86 -25.48 -16.70
CA PHE A 333 -5.12 -24.74 -16.78
C PHE A 333 -5.10 -23.66 -17.87
N MET A 334 -4.17 -22.70 -17.80
CA MET A 334 -4.02 -21.63 -18.80
C MET A 334 -2.62 -21.02 -18.82
N THR A 335 -2.28 -20.41 -19.95
CA THR A 335 -1.21 -19.42 -20.12
C THR A 335 -1.79 -18.21 -20.84
N LEU A 336 -1.62 -17.04 -20.25
CA LEU A 336 -1.99 -15.74 -20.81
C LEU A 336 -0.73 -14.90 -20.95
N THR A 337 -0.53 -14.27 -22.10
CA THR A 337 0.47 -13.22 -22.29
C THR A 337 -0.21 -11.97 -22.84
N ALA A 338 0.22 -10.81 -22.37
CA ALA A 338 -0.30 -9.52 -22.80
C ALA A 338 0.87 -8.56 -23.06
N SER A 339 0.79 -7.77 -24.12
CA SER A 339 1.72 -6.69 -24.41
C SER A 339 0.91 -5.45 -24.76
N ALA A 340 1.10 -4.34 -24.05
CA ALA A 340 0.33 -3.12 -24.24
C ALA A 340 1.27 -1.92 -24.37
N TRP A 341 0.93 -1.00 -25.28
CA TRP A 341 1.58 0.29 -25.43
C TRP A 341 0.55 1.40 -25.18
N THR A 342 0.84 2.25 -24.21
CA THR A 342 -0.02 3.37 -23.81
C THR A 342 0.72 4.69 -23.86
N VAL A 343 0.01 5.77 -24.11
CA VAL A 343 0.51 7.14 -24.08
C VAL A 343 -0.34 7.94 -23.09
N GLN A 344 0.32 8.69 -22.21
CA GLN A 344 -0.37 9.61 -21.31
C GLN A 344 -0.61 10.94 -22.02
N THR A 345 -1.87 11.34 -22.13
CA THR A 345 -2.31 12.51 -22.90
C THR A 345 -2.46 13.77 -22.07
N ASP A 346 -2.50 13.67 -20.73
CA ASP A 346 -2.56 14.83 -19.82
C ASP A 346 -1.71 14.57 -18.56
N PHE A 347 -0.41 14.88 -18.66
CA PHE A 347 0.57 14.65 -17.59
C PHE A 347 0.62 15.78 -16.56
N ALA A 348 0.17 16.99 -16.92
CA ALA A 348 0.37 18.20 -16.11
C ALA A 348 -0.47 18.22 -14.83
N GLN A 349 -1.54 17.43 -14.77
CA GLN A 349 -2.41 17.31 -13.60
C GLN A 349 -2.13 15.97 -12.94
N GLY A 350 -1.39 15.98 -11.82
CA GLY A 350 -1.22 14.77 -11.01
C GLY A 350 -2.57 14.08 -10.77
N HIS A 351 -2.60 12.75 -10.84
CA HIS A 351 -3.85 11.99 -10.84
C HIS A 351 -4.28 11.69 -9.41
N SER A 352 -5.41 12.23 -8.98
CA SER A 352 -5.98 11.97 -7.65
C SER A 352 -6.98 10.81 -7.65
N SER A 353 -7.33 10.25 -8.82
CA SER A 353 -8.27 9.15 -8.94
C SER A 353 -7.97 8.19 -10.11
N PRO A 354 -8.36 6.90 -10.00
CA PRO A 354 -8.31 5.95 -11.11
C PRO A 354 -9.10 6.42 -12.34
N GLN A 355 -10.21 7.15 -12.17
CA GLN A 355 -10.98 7.67 -13.29
C GLN A 355 -10.21 8.72 -14.08
N GLN A 356 -9.47 9.62 -13.42
CA GLN A 356 -8.62 10.59 -14.11
C GLN A 356 -7.49 9.89 -14.87
N MET A 357 -6.90 8.84 -14.30
CA MET A 357 -5.88 8.05 -15.00
C MET A 357 -6.42 7.39 -16.28
N LEU A 358 -7.64 6.84 -16.25
CA LEU A 358 -8.30 6.30 -17.44
C LEU A 358 -8.60 7.36 -18.50
N GLN A 359 -8.83 8.61 -18.07
CA GLN A 359 -9.09 9.73 -18.98
C GLN A 359 -7.83 10.28 -19.62
N SER A 360 -6.72 10.28 -18.89
CA SER A 360 -5.43 10.82 -19.32
C SER A 360 -4.52 9.77 -19.96
N THR A 361 -4.99 8.55 -20.18
CA THR A 361 -4.22 7.49 -20.82
C THR A 361 -4.92 7.02 -22.08
N ALA A 362 -4.17 6.85 -23.17
CA ALA A 362 -4.63 6.30 -24.42
C ALA A 362 -3.87 5.01 -24.75
N LEU A 363 -4.60 4.01 -25.25
CA LEU A 363 -4.05 2.79 -25.77
C LEU A 363 -3.67 2.99 -27.24
N GLN A 364 -2.42 2.68 -27.58
CA GLN A 364 -1.95 2.69 -28.96
C GLN A 364 -2.07 1.27 -29.54
N ASN A 365 -1.44 0.31 -28.89
CA ASN A 365 -1.42 -1.08 -29.30
C ASN A 365 -1.64 -2.00 -28.11
N VAL A 366 -2.31 -3.13 -28.32
CA VAL A 366 -2.33 -4.24 -27.37
C VAL A 366 -2.40 -5.57 -28.09
N SER A 367 -1.70 -6.57 -27.55
CA SER A 367 -1.76 -7.96 -27.97
C SER A 367 -2.06 -8.82 -26.75
N PHE A 368 -3.07 -9.67 -26.84
CA PHE A 368 -3.42 -10.67 -25.83
C PHE A 368 -3.34 -12.05 -26.46
N SER A 369 -2.59 -12.96 -25.87
CA SER A 369 -2.51 -14.36 -26.30
C SER A 369 -2.93 -15.29 -25.17
N LEU A 370 -3.89 -16.18 -25.45
CA LEU A 370 -4.45 -17.13 -24.50
C LEU A 370 -4.32 -18.55 -25.03
N LYS A 371 -3.74 -19.43 -24.23
CA LYS A 371 -3.77 -20.88 -24.41
C LYS A 371 -4.39 -21.50 -23.16
N GLY A 372 -5.49 -22.24 -23.30
CA GLY A 372 -6.17 -22.75 -22.12
C GLY A 372 -7.46 -23.53 -22.39
N ASP A 373 -7.34 -24.68 -23.06
CA ASP A 373 -8.46 -25.59 -23.30
C ASP A 373 -9.24 -25.89 -22.02
N ARG A 374 -8.52 -26.22 -20.94
CA ARG A 374 -9.14 -26.52 -19.64
C ARG A 374 -9.85 -25.32 -19.03
N LEU A 375 -9.34 -24.10 -19.21
CA LEU A 375 -10.04 -22.87 -18.78
C LEU A 375 -11.38 -22.74 -19.51
N LEU A 376 -11.40 -22.92 -20.84
CA LEU A 376 -12.61 -22.86 -21.65
C LEU A 376 -13.60 -23.97 -21.26
N ASP A 377 -13.14 -25.22 -21.17
CA ASP A 377 -13.94 -26.36 -20.73
C ASP A 377 -14.60 -26.10 -19.38
N THR A 378 -13.81 -25.59 -18.45
CA THR A 378 -14.26 -25.27 -17.10
C THR A 378 -15.32 -24.17 -17.10
N GLY A 379 -15.13 -23.11 -17.88
CA GLY A 379 -16.11 -22.03 -18.04
C GLY A 379 -17.46 -22.55 -18.54
N PHE A 380 -17.47 -23.35 -19.61
CA PHE A 380 -18.71 -23.90 -20.15
C PHE A 380 -19.38 -24.92 -19.23
N VAL A 381 -18.61 -25.73 -18.49
CA VAL A 381 -19.17 -26.64 -17.46
C VAL A 381 -19.85 -25.86 -16.34
N LEU A 382 -19.27 -24.74 -15.90
CA LEU A 382 -19.89 -23.87 -14.90
C LEU A 382 -21.17 -23.22 -15.44
N SER A 383 -21.12 -22.64 -16.65
CA SER A 383 -22.29 -22.03 -17.28
C SER A 383 -23.43 -23.03 -17.50
N ALA A 384 -23.13 -24.27 -17.89
CA ALA A 384 -24.12 -25.34 -18.03
C ALA A 384 -24.86 -25.65 -16.73
N ARG A 385 -24.14 -25.70 -15.61
CA ARG A 385 -24.73 -25.93 -14.29
C ARG A 385 -25.60 -24.76 -13.85
N GLN A 386 -25.13 -23.52 -14.08
CA GLN A 386 -25.86 -22.32 -13.70
C GLN A 386 -27.13 -22.12 -14.54
N ALA A 387 -27.11 -22.48 -15.82
CA ALA A 387 -28.27 -22.36 -16.70
C ALA A 387 -29.45 -23.22 -16.24
N GLY A 388 -29.22 -24.34 -15.54
CA GLY A 388 -30.27 -25.21 -14.97
C GLY A 388 -31.19 -25.90 -15.99
N ASN A 389 -31.10 -25.56 -17.28
CA ASN A 389 -32.02 -25.95 -18.34
C ASN A 389 -31.70 -27.30 -19.01
N GLY A 390 -30.79 -28.10 -18.42
CA GLY A 390 -30.39 -29.41 -18.96
C GLY A 390 -29.45 -29.38 -20.17
N MET A 391 -28.97 -28.20 -20.58
CA MET A 391 -27.95 -28.07 -21.64
C MET A 391 -26.60 -28.61 -21.17
N THR A 392 -25.91 -29.34 -22.05
CA THR A 392 -24.54 -29.78 -21.79
C THR A 392 -23.53 -28.65 -22.05
N ALA A 393 -22.33 -28.76 -21.48
CA ALA A 393 -21.24 -27.81 -21.73
C ALA A 393 -20.88 -27.70 -23.22
N ASP A 394 -20.89 -28.83 -23.94
CA ASP A 394 -20.59 -28.85 -25.38
C ASP A 394 -21.69 -28.16 -26.21
N GLN A 395 -22.97 -28.36 -25.85
CA GLN A 395 -24.09 -27.66 -26.51
C GLN A 395 -23.97 -26.14 -26.32
N LEU A 396 -23.67 -25.70 -25.09
CA LEU A 396 -23.45 -24.28 -24.81
C LEU A 396 -22.23 -23.71 -25.53
N ARG A 397 -21.13 -24.48 -25.63
CA ARG A 397 -19.94 -24.08 -26.38
C ARG A 397 -20.26 -23.88 -27.86
N GLN A 398 -20.95 -24.84 -28.48
CA GLN A 398 -21.34 -24.74 -29.90
C GLN A 398 -22.29 -23.57 -30.14
N GLN A 399 -23.26 -23.38 -29.25
CA GLN A 399 -24.16 -22.23 -29.31
C GLN A 399 -23.39 -20.91 -29.17
N ALA A 400 -22.46 -20.81 -28.22
CA ALA A 400 -21.64 -19.61 -28.03
C ALA A 400 -20.76 -19.33 -29.25
N ALA A 401 -20.12 -20.36 -29.83
CA ALA A 401 -19.35 -20.22 -31.06
C ALA A 401 -20.21 -19.72 -32.23
N GLN A 402 -21.45 -20.22 -32.38
CA GLN A 402 -22.37 -19.79 -33.44
C GLN A 402 -22.86 -18.36 -33.25
N VAL A 403 -23.13 -17.96 -32.00
CA VAL A 403 -23.47 -16.57 -31.65
C VAL A 403 -22.29 -15.64 -31.96
N LEU A 404 -21.07 -16.03 -31.56
CA LEU A 404 -19.85 -15.27 -31.87
C LEU A 404 -19.60 -15.17 -33.37
N GLN A 405 -19.81 -16.25 -34.12
CA GLN A 405 -19.69 -16.25 -35.59
C GLN A 405 -20.62 -15.23 -36.23
N THR A 406 -21.85 -15.12 -35.72
CA THR A 406 -22.83 -14.14 -36.22
C THR A 406 -22.44 -12.72 -35.82
N ALA A 407 -22.09 -12.51 -34.54
CA ALA A 407 -21.74 -11.20 -34.00
C ALA A 407 -20.46 -10.61 -34.62
N LEU A 408 -19.49 -11.46 -34.94
CA LEU A 408 -18.19 -11.06 -35.51
C LEU A 408 -18.17 -11.12 -37.05
N SER A 409 -19.29 -11.45 -37.70
CA SER A 409 -19.38 -11.52 -39.17
C SER A 409 -19.04 -10.20 -39.87
N VAL A 410 -19.21 -9.07 -39.17
CA VAL A 410 -18.87 -7.72 -39.64
C VAL A 410 -17.35 -7.48 -39.74
N ASN A 411 -16.54 -8.29 -39.05
CA ASN A 411 -15.08 -8.19 -39.09
C ASN A 411 -14.44 -9.58 -39.34
N PRO A 412 -14.16 -9.92 -40.61
CA PRO A 412 -13.56 -11.21 -40.97
C PRO A 412 -12.21 -11.49 -40.30
N ALA A 413 -11.47 -10.44 -39.89
CA ALA A 413 -10.20 -10.58 -39.19
C ALA A 413 -10.34 -11.18 -37.77
N LEU A 414 -11.56 -11.29 -37.25
CA LEU A 414 -11.88 -11.91 -35.96
C LEU A 414 -12.39 -13.35 -36.05
N SER A 415 -12.44 -13.93 -37.25
CA SER A 415 -12.95 -15.29 -37.51
C SER A 415 -12.23 -16.40 -36.73
N ALA A 416 -10.99 -16.18 -36.28
CA ALA A 416 -10.25 -17.12 -35.44
C ALA A 416 -10.85 -17.29 -34.04
N ILE A 417 -11.60 -16.30 -33.52
CA ILE A 417 -12.20 -16.36 -32.18
C ILE A 417 -13.29 -17.46 -32.08
N PRO A 418 -14.36 -17.45 -32.91
CA PRO A 418 -15.39 -18.48 -32.83
C PRO A 418 -14.83 -19.88 -33.12
N ASP A 419 -13.87 -20.00 -34.04
CA ASP A 419 -13.19 -21.26 -34.34
C ASP A 419 -12.40 -21.79 -33.13
N TYR A 420 -11.65 -20.92 -32.44
CA TYR A 420 -10.95 -21.29 -31.21
C TYR A 420 -11.90 -21.68 -30.08
N VAL A 421 -13.02 -20.96 -29.90
CA VAL A 421 -14.03 -21.30 -28.88
C VAL A 421 -14.66 -22.66 -29.16
N ALA A 422 -14.95 -22.98 -30.42
CA ALA A 422 -15.51 -24.27 -30.81
C ALA A 422 -14.49 -25.41 -30.62
N ASN A 423 -13.23 -25.17 -30.95
CA ASN A 423 -12.18 -26.19 -30.95
C ASN A 423 -10.79 -25.62 -30.58
N PRO A 424 -10.46 -25.46 -29.28
CA PRO A 424 -9.18 -24.88 -28.89
C PRO A 424 -8.00 -25.79 -29.26
N ALA A 425 -8.12 -27.11 -29.05
CA ALA A 425 -7.15 -28.13 -29.47
C ALA A 425 -5.67 -27.82 -29.14
N GLY A 426 -5.41 -27.18 -28.00
CA GLY A 426 -4.08 -26.75 -27.56
C GLY A 426 -3.48 -25.57 -28.33
N ARG A 427 -4.27 -24.94 -29.22
CA ARG A 427 -3.89 -23.71 -29.93
C ARG A 427 -3.82 -22.52 -28.98
N THR A 428 -3.17 -21.47 -29.45
CA THR A 428 -3.10 -20.17 -28.77
C THR A 428 -3.90 -19.16 -29.56
N LEU A 429 -4.97 -18.63 -28.97
CA LEU A 429 -5.71 -17.51 -29.54
C LEU A 429 -4.95 -16.21 -29.23
N THR A 430 -4.56 -15.48 -30.27
CA THR A 430 -3.99 -14.14 -30.14
C THR A 430 -4.92 -13.10 -30.73
N VAL A 431 -5.27 -12.09 -29.95
CA VAL A 431 -6.06 -10.92 -30.37
C VAL A 431 -5.17 -9.69 -30.27
N THR A 432 -5.04 -8.97 -31.38
CA THR A 432 -4.27 -7.73 -31.48
C THR A 432 -5.17 -6.57 -31.82
N TYR A 433 -4.99 -5.47 -31.13
CA TYR A 433 -5.54 -4.17 -31.47
C TYR A 433 -4.38 -3.23 -31.73
N ALA A 434 -4.34 -2.60 -32.91
CA ALA A 434 -3.32 -1.63 -33.25
C ALA A 434 -3.97 -0.48 -34.00
N SER A 435 -4.08 0.68 -33.35
CA SER A 435 -4.71 1.84 -33.96
C SER A 435 -3.68 2.87 -34.42
N GLY A 436 -3.93 3.46 -35.59
CA GLY A 436 -3.11 4.55 -36.11
C GLY A 436 -3.21 5.82 -35.25
N THR A 437 -4.29 5.97 -34.49
CA THR A 437 -4.50 7.07 -33.53
C THR A 437 -4.76 6.48 -32.15
N PRO A 438 -3.97 6.82 -31.11
CA PRO A 438 -4.21 6.32 -29.76
C PRO A 438 -5.64 6.59 -29.27
N VAL A 439 -6.30 5.57 -28.71
CA VAL A 439 -7.68 5.67 -28.23
C VAL A 439 -7.69 5.75 -26.71
N SER A 440 -8.38 6.73 -26.14
CA SER A 440 -8.42 6.88 -24.68
C SER A 440 -9.00 5.63 -23.98
N LEU A 441 -8.43 5.27 -22.83
CA LEU A 441 -8.90 4.12 -22.05
C LEU A 441 -10.34 4.34 -21.57
N ARG A 442 -10.78 5.58 -21.40
CA ARG A 442 -12.19 5.91 -21.16
C ARG A 442 -13.10 5.47 -22.31
N VAL A 443 -12.74 5.78 -23.56
CA VAL A 443 -13.55 5.37 -24.73
C VAL A 443 -13.64 3.84 -24.80
N LEU A 444 -12.53 3.15 -24.52
CA LEU A 444 -12.54 1.69 -24.43
C LEU A 444 -13.44 1.19 -23.29
N ASN A 445 -13.32 1.78 -22.09
CA ASN A 445 -14.18 1.45 -20.95
C ASN A 445 -15.67 1.66 -21.27
N ASP A 446 -16.01 2.78 -21.90
CA ASP A 446 -17.37 3.09 -22.33
C ASP A 446 -17.84 2.11 -23.43
N ALA A 447 -16.93 1.66 -24.30
CA ALA A 447 -17.22 0.66 -25.32
C ALA A 447 -17.60 -0.69 -24.71
N PHE A 448 -16.91 -1.11 -23.65
CA PHE A 448 -17.23 -2.35 -22.93
C PHE A 448 -18.43 -2.24 -21.99
N SER A 449 -18.91 -1.02 -21.73
CA SER A 449 -20.05 -0.78 -20.84
C SER A 449 -21.42 -0.97 -21.51
N SER A 450 -21.49 -0.96 -22.84
CA SER A 450 -22.75 -1.06 -23.60
C SER A 450 -22.67 -2.08 -24.75
N PRO A 451 -23.71 -2.91 -24.97
CA PRO A 451 -23.71 -3.87 -26.07
C PRO A 451 -23.55 -3.22 -27.46
N ALA A 452 -24.15 -2.06 -27.68
CA ALA A 452 -24.07 -1.36 -28.97
C ALA A 452 -22.66 -0.81 -29.23
N SER A 453 -22.04 -0.19 -28.23
CA SER A 453 -20.66 0.33 -28.33
C SER A 453 -19.65 -0.81 -28.49
N MET A 454 -19.87 -1.94 -27.82
CA MET A 454 -19.03 -3.13 -27.95
C MET A 454 -19.08 -3.70 -29.38
N LEU A 455 -20.26 -3.78 -29.98
CA LEU A 455 -20.41 -4.22 -31.38
C LEU A 455 -19.70 -3.28 -32.35
N ALA A 456 -19.79 -1.97 -32.13
CA ALA A 456 -19.07 -0.98 -32.94
C ALA A 456 -17.54 -1.13 -32.80
N PHE A 457 -17.04 -1.39 -31.59
CA PHE A 457 -15.63 -1.67 -31.36
C PHE A 457 -15.17 -2.95 -32.06
N LEU A 458 -15.93 -4.04 -31.96
CA LEU A 458 -15.62 -5.32 -32.61
C LEU A 458 -15.59 -5.23 -34.15
N ALA A 459 -16.36 -4.29 -34.72
CA ALA A 459 -16.34 -4.00 -36.15
C ALA A 459 -15.08 -3.22 -36.62
N SER A 460 -14.21 -2.78 -35.70
CA SER A 460 -13.02 -1.99 -36.03
C SER A 460 -12.01 -2.78 -36.88
N PRO A 461 -11.48 -2.21 -37.98
CA PRO A 461 -10.43 -2.85 -38.79
C PRO A 461 -9.09 -2.96 -38.05
N ASP A 462 -8.92 -2.24 -36.94
CA ASP A 462 -7.72 -2.26 -36.10
C ASP A 462 -7.62 -3.53 -35.24
N LEU A 463 -8.72 -4.28 -35.11
CA LEU A 463 -8.80 -5.54 -34.39
C LEU A 463 -8.55 -6.74 -35.32
N LYS A 464 -7.65 -7.62 -34.91
CA LYS A 464 -7.33 -8.87 -35.61
C LYS A 464 -7.20 -10.00 -34.61
N ALA A 465 -7.54 -11.22 -35.05
CA ALA A 465 -7.35 -12.43 -34.27
C ALA A 465 -6.69 -13.54 -35.10
N SER A 466 -5.90 -14.37 -34.45
CA SER A 466 -5.31 -15.58 -35.03
C SER A 466 -5.29 -16.70 -34.00
N ALA A 467 -5.39 -17.95 -34.44
CA ALA A 467 -5.26 -19.13 -33.58
C ALA A 467 -4.21 -20.07 -34.18
N GLN A 468 -3.14 -20.35 -33.43
CA GLN A 468 -1.99 -21.17 -33.87
C GLN A 468 -1.70 -22.32 -32.93
#